data_AF-A0A368VVX3-F1
#
_entry.id   AF-A0A368VVX3-F1
#
_cell.length_a   1.000
_cell.length_b   1.000
_cell.length_c   1.000
_cell.angle_alpha   90.00
_cell.angle_beta   90.00
_cell.angle_gamma   90.00
#
_symmetry.space_group_name_H-M   'P 1'
#
loop_
_entity.id
_entity.type
_entity.pdbx_description
1 polymer ?
#
loop_
_entity_poly.entity_id
_entity_poly.type
_entity_poly.pdbx_seq_one_letter_code
_entity_poly.pdbx_strand_id
1 'polypeptide(L)'
;MVSRRQVRELLDQGLDYRTIGERLGIPAGQAHLIATGVPADGGDTVTADDRRRSGAQPASQHLANPPTENPTSKEMVREWIRSRVRADPQLREATARRDAVPGRIREPDVGNGLAVLTREHNRIAAMVKELKTLPGHSDGGSQEQISQRGQLVEMIATAMSRHETIENEHFWPIVRRVLPDGDSWADGAAQRQQQGQETLAALGEHPADSEEFDQLVGTLISQSHQHAAYQDHLFLELHRAMPSGELEELGETLRRAGSQDSSR
;
A
#
# COMPACT_ATOMS: atom_id res chain seq x y z
N MET A 1 4.79 -29.11 -35.84
CA MET A 1 4.26 -28.66 -34.53
C MET A 1 5.39 -28.70 -33.53
N VAL A 2 5.48 -27.69 -32.65
CA VAL A 2 6.46 -27.67 -31.56
C VAL A 2 6.11 -28.73 -30.53
N SER A 3 7.09 -29.56 -30.12
CA SER A 3 6.89 -30.64 -29.16
C SER A 3 7.37 -30.26 -27.75
N ARG A 4 6.80 -30.93 -26.73
CA ARG A 4 7.22 -30.79 -25.33
C ARG A 4 8.70 -31.07 -25.10
N ARG A 5 9.28 -32.02 -25.86
CA ARG A 5 10.71 -32.34 -25.79
C ARG A 5 11.58 -31.16 -26.23
N GLN A 6 11.23 -30.53 -27.35
CA GLN A 6 11.98 -29.37 -27.88
C GLN A 6 11.95 -28.17 -26.92
N VAL A 7 10.81 -27.91 -26.26
CA VAL A 7 10.72 -26.82 -25.28
C VAL A 7 11.56 -27.14 -24.03
N ARG A 8 11.54 -28.39 -23.54
CA ARG A 8 12.33 -28.79 -22.36
C ARG A 8 13.84 -28.76 -22.61
N GLU A 9 14.30 -29.21 -23.77
CA GLU A 9 15.72 -29.13 -24.15
C GLU A 9 16.26 -27.69 -24.13
N LEU A 10 15.42 -26.70 -24.46
CA LEU A 10 15.80 -25.29 -24.41
C LEU A 10 15.71 -24.71 -22.99
N LEU A 11 14.76 -25.16 -22.17
CA LEU A 11 14.72 -24.84 -20.74
C LEU A 11 15.96 -25.37 -20.01
N ASP A 12 16.40 -26.60 -20.34
CA ASP A 12 17.61 -27.22 -19.77
C ASP A 12 18.89 -26.46 -20.18
N GLN A 13 18.85 -25.69 -21.27
CA GLN A 13 19.90 -24.75 -21.68
C GLN A 13 19.83 -23.40 -20.95
N GLY A 14 18.87 -23.22 -20.02
CA GLY A 14 18.69 -22.01 -19.23
C GLY A 14 17.90 -20.89 -19.93
N LEU A 15 17.25 -21.17 -21.05
CA LEU A 15 16.45 -20.17 -21.78
C LEU A 15 15.08 -19.97 -21.11
N ASP A 16 14.59 -18.73 -21.08
CA ASP A 16 13.25 -18.44 -20.59
C ASP A 16 12.16 -18.69 -21.66
N TYR A 17 10.89 -18.75 -21.23
CA TYR A 17 9.77 -19.05 -22.13
C TYR A 17 9.58 -18.00 -23.24
N ARG A 18 10.02 -16.75 -23.03
CA ARG A 18 9.95 -15.68 -24.03
C ARG A 18 10.96 -15.94 -25.15
N THR A 19 12.21 -16.17 -24.78
CA THR A 19 13.30 -16.50 -25.71
C THR A 19 13.03 -17.80 -26.45
N ILE A 20 12.45 -18.80 -25.77
CA ILE A 20 12.03 -20.05 -26.40
C ILE A 20 10.90 -19.80 -27.41
N GLY A 21 9.91 -18.98 -27.05
CA GLY A 21 8.82 -18.61 -27.95
C GLY A 21 9.33 -17.94 -29.23
N GLU A 22 10.22 -16.96 -29.11
CA GLU A 22 10.87 -16.28 -30.23
C GLU A 22 11.64 -17.27 -31.12
N ARG A 23 12.45 -18.16 -30.52
CA ARG A 23 13.27 -19.13 -31.24
C ARG A 23 12.44 -20.20 -31.97
N LEU A 24 11.30 -20.57 -31.42
CA LEU A 24 10.42 -21.61 -31.97
C LEU A 24 9.24 -21.04 -32.78
N GLY A 25 9.12 -19.72 -32.88
CA GLY A 25 8.05 -19.05 -33.61
C GLY A 25 6.66 -19.25 -32.99
N ILE A 26 6.57 -19.34 -31.65
CA ILE A 26 5.32 -19.50 -30.91
C ILE A 26 5.23 -18.47 -29.76
N PRO A 27 4.03 -18.08 -29.30
CA PRO A 27 3.88 -17.25 -28.11
C PRO A 27 4.51 -17.87 -26.86
N ALA A 28 5.05 -17.04 -25.96
CA ALA A 28 5.68 -17.49 -24.72
C ALA A 28 4.71 -18.31 -23.83
N GLY A 29 3.45 -17.87 -23.72
CA GLY A 29 2.41 -18.64 -23.04
C GLY A 29 2.11 -19.99 -23.67
N GLN A 30 2.26 -20.13 -25.00
CA GLN A 30 2.14 -21.41 -25.70
C GLN A 30 3.33 -22.32 -25.43
N ALA A 31 4.55 -21.77 -25.36
CA ALA A 31 5.73 -22.54 -24.94
C ALA A 31 5.57 -23.07 -23.50
N HIS A 32 5.06 -22.23 -22.59
CA HIS A 32 4.72 -22.63 -21.22
C HIS A 32 3.71 -23.79 -21.19
N LEU A 33 2.58 -23.64 -21.89
CA LEU A 33 1.56 -24.68 -21.99
C LEU A 33 2.11 -26.00 -22.54
N ILE A 34 2.97 -25.96 -23.55
CA ILE A 34 3.59 -27.16 -24.13
C ILE A 34 4.51 -27.87 -23.10
N ALA A 35 5.27 -27.10 -22.31
CA ALA A 35 6.20 -27.64 -21.31
C ALA A 35 5.49 -28.26 -20.09
N THR A 36 4.50 -27.54 -19.56
CA THR A 36 3.87 -27.82 -18.26
C THR A 36 2.53 -28.54 -18.39
N GLY A 37 1.85 -28.40 -19.53
CA GLY A 37 0.47 -28.83 -19.71
C GLY A 37 -0.56 -27.89 -19.06
N VAL A 38 -0.13 -26.73 -18.56
CA VAL A 38 -0.96 -25.76 -17.84
C VAL A 38 -0.99 -24.43 -18.62
N PRO A 39 -2.16 -23.81 -18.83
CA PRO A 39 -2.26 -22.49 -19.45
C PRO A 39 -1.52 -21.42 -18.65
N ALA A 40 -0.86 -20.49 -19.35
CA ALA A 40 -0.13 -19.41 -18.71
C ALA A 40 -1.04 -18.26 -18.25
N ASP A 41 -2.31 -18.22 -18.63
CA ASP A 41 -3.25 -17.14 -18.33
C ASP A 41 -3.85 -17.20 -16.92
N GLY A 42 -3.60 -18.28 -16.18
CA GLY A 42 -4.16 -18.50 -14.84
C GLY A 42 -5.67 -18.81 -14.84
N GLY A 43 -6.24 -19.20 -15.99
CA GLY A 43 -7.65 -19.58 -16.11
C GLY A 43 -8.01 -20.91 -15.47
N ASP A 44 -7.04 -21.82 -15.33
CA ASP A 44 -7.23 -23.13 -14.70
C ASP A 44 -6.88 -23.13 -13.21
N THR A 45 -7.78 -23.64 -12.38
CA THR A 45 -7.50 -23.90 -10.95
C THR A 45 -6.59 -25.12 -10.80
N VAL A 46 -5.29 -24.90 -10.88
CA VAL A 46 -4.27 -25.94 -10.64
C VAL A 46 -3.91 -25.98 -9.16
N THR A 47 -4.06 -27.13 -8.52
CA THR A 47 -3.66 -27.32 -7.11
C THR A 47 -2.14 -27.13 -6.94
N ALA A 48 -1.68 -26.83 -5.73
CA ALA A 48 -0.25 -26.67 -5.46
C ALA A 48 0.57 -27.93 -5.80
N ASP A 49 -0.02 -29.12 -5.69
CA ASP A 49 0.64 -30.38 -5.98
C ASP A 49 0.70 -30.68 -7.48
N ASP A 50 -0.34 -30.34 -8.24
CA ASP A 50 -0.33 -30.45 -9.70
C ASP A 50 0.66 -29.46 -10.33
N ARG A 51 0.82 -28.27 -9.71
CA ARG A 51 1.82 -27.27 -10.10
C ARG A 51 3.26 -27.76 -9.88
N ARG A 52 3.52 -28.43 -8.74
CA ARG A 52 4.83 -29.03 -8.45
C ARG A 52 5.20 -30.14 -9.43
N ARG A 53 4.24 -31.00 -9.82
CA ARG A 53 4.48 -32.07 -10.79
C ARG A 53 4.71 -31.56 -12.22
N SER A 54 4.06 -30.46 -12.59
CA SER A 54 4.17 -29.87 -13.93
C SER A 54 5.35 -28.89 -14.10
N GLY A 55 5.94 -28.42 -13.01
CA GLY A 55 6.99 -27.40 -13.03
C GLY A 55 6.47 -26.01 -13.43
N ALA A 56 5.15 -25.78 -13.32
CA ALA A 56 4.53 -24.50 -13.66
C ALA A 56 4.86 -23.42 -12.61
N GLN A 57 5.17 -22.21 -13.08
CA GLN A 57 5.50 -21.09 -12.20
C GLN A 57 4.23 -20.48 -11.58
N PRO A 58 4.28 -19.97 -10.34
CA PRO A 58 3.11 -19.36 -9.68
C PRO A 58 2.57 -18.11 -10.38
N ALA A 59 3.41 -17.41 -11.15
CA ALA A 59 3.08 -16.15 -11.81
C ALA A 59 3.36 -16.23 -13.31
N SER A 60 2.64 -17.09 -14.05
CA SER A 60 2.81 -17.27 -15.51
C SER A 60 1.99 -16.29 -16.37
N GLN A 61 1.08 -15.50 -15.76
CA GLN A 61 0.17 -14.59 -16.48
C GLN A 61 0.88 -13.57 -17.39
N HIS A 62 2.08 -13.15 -17.02
CA HIS A 62 2.91 -12.23 -17.82
C HIS A 62 3.44 -12.86 -19.13
N LEU A 63 3.33 -14.19 -19.28
CA LEU A 63 3.67 -14.90 -20.52
C LEU A 63 2.50 -14.95 -21.51
N ALA A 64 1.27 -14.77 -21.03
CA ALA A 64 0.04 -14.73 -21.82
C ALA A 64 -0.41 -13.29 -22.11
N ASN A 65 -0.20 -12.38 -21.16
CA ASN A 65 -0.60 -10.98 -21.27
C ASN A 65 0.56 -10.11 -21.78
N PRO A 66 0.28 -9.09 -22.62
CA PRO A 66 1.28 -8.09 -22.96
C PRO A 66 1.75 -7.36 -21.68
N PRO A 67 2.95 -6.74 -21.70
CA PRO A 67 3.41 -5.92 -20.58
C PRO A 67 2.34 -4.91 -20.19
N THR A 68 2.01 -4.84 -18.90
CA THR A 68 1.06 -3.85 -18.39
C THR A 68 1.72 -2.48 -18.47
N GLU A 69 1.36 -1.70 -19.50
CA GLU A 69 1.76 -0.29 -19.60
C GLU A 69 0.78 0.56 -18.80
N ASN A 70 1.29 1.46 -17.95
CA ASN A 70 0.46 2.46 -17.31
C ASN A 70 0.02 3.51 -18.35
N PRO A 71 -1.26 3.61 -18.72
CA PRO A 71 -1.68 4.53 -19.78
C PRO A 71 -1.51 6.00 -19.40
N THR A 72 -1.49 6.35 -18.10
CA THR A 72 -1.38 7.75 -17.63
C THR A 72 0.06 8.29 -17.68
N SER A 73 1.05 7.44 -17.97
CA SER A 73 2.43 7.90 -18.23
C SER A 73 2.64 8.38 -19.67
N LYS A 74 1.71 8.08 -20.59
CA LYS A 74 1.82 8.46 -22.01
C LYS A 74 1.53 9.94 -22.20
N GLU A 75 2.39 10.64 -22.95
CA GLU A 75 2.27 12.09 -23.18
C GLU A 75 0.94 12.47 -23.84
N MET A 76 0.45 11.65 -24.78
CA MET A 76 -0.87 11.83 -25.39
C MET A 76 -2.01 11.82 -24.37
N VAL A 77 -1.93 10.95 -23.36
CA VAL A 77 -2.93 10.85 -22.28
C VAL A 77 -2.81 12.05 -21.34
N ARG A 78 -1.58 12.49 -21.04
CA ARG A 78 -1.35 13.72 -20.26
C ARG A 78 -1.93 14.95 -20.97
N GLU A 79 -1.72 15.07 -22.28
CA GLU A 79 -2.28 16.18 -23.07
C GLU A 79 -3.81 16.13 -23.11
N TRP A 80 -4.38 14.93 -23.30
CA TRP A 80 -5.82 14.74 -23.23
C TRP A 80 -6.40 15.14 -21.86
N ILE A 81 -5.74 14.76 -20.76
CA ILE A 81 -6.13 15.16 -19.39
C ILE A 81 -6.04 16.69 -19.23
N ARG A 82 -4.92 17.33 -19.64
CA ARG A 82 -4.76 18.80 -19.59
C ARG A 82 -5.87 19.51 -20.36
N SER A 83 -6.18 19.03 -21.56
CA SER A 83 -7.24 19.59 -22.41
C SER A 83 -8.61 19.47 -21.73
N ARG A 84 -8.90 18.31 -21.13
CA ARG A 84 -10.15 18.08 -20.40
C ARG A 84 -10.29 18.95 -19.15
N VAL A 85 -9.22 19.11 -18.38
CA VAL A 85 -9.18 20.00 -17.21
C VAL A 85 -9.38 21.46 -17.63
N ARG A 86 -8.83 21.90 -18.77
CA ARG A 86 -9.06 23.25 -19.30
C ARG A 86 -10.51 23.47 -19.75
N ALA A 87 -11.14 22.46 -20.36
CA ALA A 87 -12.49 22.56 -20.89
C ALA A 87 -13.57 22.51 -19.80
N ASP A 88 -13.31 21.87 -18.66
CA ASP A 88 -14.30 21.65 -17.60
C ASP A 88 -14.30 22.79 -16.57
N PRO A 89 -15.38 23.61 -16.48
CA PRO A 89 -15.47 24.72 -15.52
C PRO A 89 -15.41 24.27 -14.06
N GLN A 90 -15.99 23.11 -13.73
CA GLN A 90 -16.05 22.59 -12.37
C GLN A 90 -14.65 22.16 -11.89
N LEU A 91 -13.88 21.51 -12.76
CA LEU A 91 -12.48 21.14 -12.48
C LEU A 91 -11.55 22.36 -12.37
N ARG A 92 -11.78 23.41 -13.17
CA ARG A 92 -11.02 24.67 -13.07
C ARG A 92 -11.28 25.38 -11.75
N GLU A 93 -12.54 25.48 -11.33
CA GLU A 93 -12.90 26.04 -10.03
C GLU A 93 -12.33 25.21 -8.87
N ALA A 94 -12.37 23.89 -8.97
CA ALA A 94 -11.79 23.00 -7.96
C ALA A 94 -10.26 23.15 -7.85
N THR A 95 -9.56 23.31 -8.99
CA THR A 95 -8.11 23.53 -9.03
C THR A 95 -7.71 24.90 -8.47
N ALA A 96 -8.50 25.95 -8.78
CA ALA A 96 -8.24 27.30 -8.27
C ALA A 96 -8.49 27.45 -6.76
N ARG A 97 -9.33 26.59 -6.18
CA ARG A 97 -9.59 26.52 -4.73
C ARG A 97 -8.67 25.54 -4.00
N ARG A 98 -7.77 24.88 -4.72
CA ARG A 98 -6.93 23.82 -4.19
C ARG A 98 -5.79 24.42 -3.38
N ASP A 99 -5.88 24.36 -2.06
CA ASP A 99 -4.74 24.43 -1.17
C ASP A 99 -4.05 23.06 -1.08
N ALA A 100 -2.81 23.01 -0.57
CA ALA A 100 -2.08 21.76 -0.36
C ALA A 100 -2.72 20.87 0.72
N VAL A 101 -3.78 21.36 1.37
CA VAL A 101 -4.54 20.64 2.38
C VAL A 101 -5.53 19.71 1.65
N PRO A 102 -5.48 18.39 1.85
CA PRO A 102 -6.50 17.50 1.33
C PRO A 102 -7.88 17.96 1.84
N GLY A 103 -8.81 18.23 0.92
CA GLY A 103 -10.16 18.63 1.29
C GLY A 103 -10.82 17.59 2.21
N ARG A 104 -11.66 18.03 3.16
CA ARG A 104 -12.44 17.11 4.00
C ARG A 104 -13.30 16.24 3.07
N ILE A 105 -12.96 14.97 2.96
CA ILE A 105 -13.83 14.00 2.31
C ILE A 105 -15.07 13.88 3.19
N ARG A 106 -16.24 14.26 2.66
CA ARG A 106 -17.52 14.04 3.33
C ARG A 106 -17.95 12.61 3.02
N GLU A 107 -17.46 11.69 3.83
CA GLU A 107 -17.68 10.25 3.72
C GLU A 107 -18.93 9.81 4.50
N PRO A 108 -19.59 8.71 4.10
CA PRO A 108 -20.82 8.25 4.74
C PRO A 108 -20.60 8.07 6.25
N ASP A 109 -21.57 8.53 7.02
CA ASP A 109 -21.61 8.46 8.48
C ASP A 109 -21.85 7.02 8.94
N VAL A 110 -20.89 6.15 8.68
CA VAL A 110 -20.72 4.93 9.46
C VAL A 110 -20.01 5.37 10.74
N GLY A 111 -20.83 5.70 11.73
CA GLY A 111 -20.42 6.18 13.05
C GLY A 111 -19.52 5.23 13.83
N ASN A 112 -19.25 4.03 13.30
CA ASN A 112 -18.39 2.97 13.84
C ASN A 112 -16.92 3.41 14.01
N GLY A 113 -16.35 3.17 15.20
CA GLY A 113 -14.97 3.48 15.56
C GLY A 113 -13.90 2.78 14.71
N LEU A 114 -14.13 1.54 14.27
CA LEU A 114 -13.21 0.83 13.37
C LEU A 114 -13.11 1.56 12.02
N ALA A 115 -14.23 2.11 11.53
CA ALA A 115 -14.24 2.91 10.31
C ALA A 115 -13.53 4.27 10.50
N VAL A 116 -13.54 4.84 11.71
CA VAL A 116 -12.76 6.05 12.04
C VAL A 116 -11.27 5.76 11.90
N LEU A 117 -10.77 4.72 12.58
CA LEU A 117 -9.34 4.35 12.54
C LEU A 117 -8.89 3.91 11.15
N THR A 118 -9.71 3.14 10.43
CA THR A 118 -9.44 2.75 9.03
C THR A 118 -9.25 3.98 8.12
N ARG A 119 -10.04 5.04 8.33
CA ARG A 119 -9.86 6.29 7.56
C ARG A 119 -8.56 7.00 7.90
N GLU A 120 -8.14 6.98 9.17
CA GLU A 120 -6.85 7.54 9.59
C GLU A 120 -5.69 6.74 8.99
N HIS A 121 -5.74 5.40 9.01
CA HIS A 121 -4.78 4.54 8.32
C HIS A 121 -4.69 4.89 6.82
N ASN A 122 -5.83 5.03 6.14
CA ASN A 122 -5.86 5.37 4.72
C ASN A 122 -5.23 6.73 4.43
N ARG A 123 -5.42 7.72 5.31
CA ARG A 123 -4.82 9.05 5.17
C ARG A 123 -3.30 8.99 5.33
N ILE A 124 -2.80 8.28 6.34
CA ILE A 124 -1.36 8.08 6.55
C ILE A 124 -0.76 7.29 5.39
N ALA A 125 -1.41 6.21 4.97
CA ALA A 125 -0.97 5.39 3.84
C ALA A 125 -0.89 6.19 2.53
N ALA A 126 -1.77 7.17 2.31
CA ALA A 126 -1.69 8.06 1.16
C ALA A 126 -0.42 8.93 1.19
N MET A 127 -0.07 9.51 2.34
CA MET A 127 1.16 10.31 2.49
C MET A 127 2.41 9.44 2.36
N VAL A 128 2.42 8.25 2.97
CA VAL A 128 3.51 7.26 2.85
C VAL A 128 3.69 6.83 1.39
N LYS A 129 2.59 6.65 0.65
CA LYS A 129 2.62 6.34 -0.78
C LYS A 129 3.20 7.50 -1.60
N GLU A 130 2.82 8.74 -1.29
CA GLU A 130 3.38 9.93 -1.94
C GLU A 130 4.88 10.02 -1.70
N LEU A 131 5.32 9.86 -0.45
CA LEU A 131 6.73 9.82 -0.06
C LEU A 131 7.51 8.78 -0.88
N LYS A 132 6.96 7.58 -1.05
CA LYS A 132 7.56 6.50 -1.86
C LYS A 132 7.70 6.85 -3.35
N THR A 133 6.86 7.74 -3.88
CA THR A 133 6.91 8.12 -5.31
C THR A 133 7.95 9.19 -5.62
N LEU A 134 8.45 9.89 -4.61
CA LEU A 134 9.50 10.89 -4.77
C LEU A 134 10.88 10.21 -4.75
N PRO A 135 11.72 10.41 -5.79
CA PRO A 135 13.09 9.91 -5.79
C PRO A 135 13.88 10.44 -4.59
N GLY A 136 14.58 9.53 -3.89
CA GLY A 136 15.47 9.88 -2.79
C GLY A 136 16.87 10.28 -3.25
N HIS A 137 17.79 10.41 -2.31
CA HIS A 137 19.20 10.69 -2.59
C HIS A 137 19.80 9.62 -3.51
N SER A 138 19.56 8.35 -3.16
CA SER A 138 20.08 7.15 -3.83
C SER A 138 19.53 6.99 -5.24
N ASP A 139 18.36 7.59 -5.53
CA ASP A 139 17.70 7.55 -6.84
C ASP A 139 17.99 8.80 -7.70
N GLY A 140 18.87 9.70 -7.24
CA GLY A 140 19.21 10.94 -7.95
C GLY A 140 18.11 12.00 -7.90
N GLY A 141 17.36 12.08 -6.81
CA GLY A 141 16.32 13.09 -6.59
C GLY A 141 16.85 14.51 -6.66
N SER A 142 16.04 15.43 -7.19
CA SER A 142 16.35 16.85 -7.18
C SER A 142 16.27 17.42 -5.76
N GLN A 143 16.92 18.56 -5.52
CA GLN A 143 16.84 19.25 -4.21
C GLN A 143 15.41 19.64 -3.84
N GLU A 144 14.55 19.93 -4.82
CA GLU A 144 13.12 20.16 -4.59
C GLU A 144 12.42 18.88 -4.11
N GLN A 145 12.69 17.74 -4.74
CA GLN A 145 12.12 16.44 -4.36
C GLN A 145 12.60 16.01 -2.97
N ILE A 146 13.89 16.20 -2.67
CA ILE A 146 14.47 15.96 -1.35
C ILE A 146 13.78 16.81 -0.28
N SER A 147 13.58 18.10 -0.53
CA SER A 147 12.85 18.98 0.39
C SER A 147 11.40 18.53 0.59
N GLN A 148 10.71 18.13 -0.49
CA GLN A 148 9.34 17.59 -0.42
C GLN A 148 9.28 16.30 0.41
N ARG A 149 10.26 15.40 0.28
CA ARG A 149 10.35 14.18 1.10
C ARG A 149 10.49 14.51 2.59
N GLY A 150 11.34 15.48 2.95
CA GLY A 150 11.48 15.95 4.32
C GLY A 150 10.15 16.46 4.90
N GLN A 151 9.46 17.34 4.17
CA GLN A 151 8.15 17.89 4.59
C GLN A 151 7.09 16.79 4.75
N LEU A 152 7.04 15.81 3.85
CA LEU A 152 6.12 14.68 3.96
C LEU A 152 6.40 13.84 5.21
N VAL A 153 7.66 13.62 5.56
CA VAL A 153 8.02 12.90 6.80
C VAL A 153 7.53 13.66 8.04
N GLU A 154 7.68 14.99 8.10
CA GLU A 154 7.16 15.80 9.21
C GLU A 154 5.62 15.73 9.31
N MET A 155 4.92 15.75 8.17
CA MET A 155 3.46 15.59 8.12
C MET A 155 3.02 14.20 8.58
N ILE A 156 3.74 13.15 8.15
CA ILE A 156 3.48 11.77 8.57
C ILE A 156 3.72 11.63 10.08
N ALA A 157 4.83 12.16 10.60
CA ALA A 157 5.15 12.11 12.02
C ALA A 157 4.05 12.72 12.88
N THR A 158 3.58 13.92 12.49
CA THR A 158 2.48 14.61 13.14
C THR A 158 1.18 13.79 13.11
N ALA A 159 0.83 13.23 11.95
CA ALA A 159 -0.39 12.45 11.79
C ALA A 159 -0.36 11.13 12.58
N MET A 160 0.78 10.43 12.57
CA MET A 160 0.98 9.19 13.32
C MET A 160 0.92 9.47 14.83
N SER A 161 1.62 10.49 15.32
CA SER A 161 1.58 10.83 16.76
C SER A 161 0.15 11.07 17.25
N ARG A 162 -0.62 11.87 16.52
CA ARG A 162 -2.03 12.13 16.87
C ARG A 162 -2.89 10.86 16.85
N HIS A 163 -2.74 10.05 15.80
CA HIS A 163 -3.47 8.80 15.66
C HIS A 163 -3.16 7.86 16.84
N GLU A 164 -1.88 7.66 17.17
CA GLU A 164 -1.44 6.80 18.26
C GLU A 164 -1.92 7.30 19.63
N THR A 165 -1.94 8.62 19.87
CA THR A 165 -2.51 9.19 21.10
C THR A 165 -3.98 8.83 21.26
N ILE A 166 -4.78 9.01 20.21
CA ILE A 166 -6.21 8.69 20.22
C ILE A 166 -6.42 7.20 20.51
N GLU A 167 -5.60 6.33 19.92
CA GLU A 167 -5.68 4.90 20.16
C GLU A 167 -5.33 4.52 21.60
N ASN A 168 -4.25 5.09 22.12
CA ASN A 168 -3.78 4.83 23.48
C ASN A 168 -4.80 5.28 24.54
N GLU A 169 -5.47 6.41 24.33
CA GLU A 169 -6.46 6.93 25.27
C GLU A 169 -7.82 6.23 25.19
N HIS A 170 -8.23 5.76 24.00
CA HIS A 170 -9.61 5.35 23.77
C HIS A 170 -9.79 3.95 23.15
N PHE A 171 -8.88 3.50 22.30
CA PHE A 171 -9.01 2.23 21.58
C PHE A 171 -8.42 1.06 22.36
N TRP A 172 -7.13 1.15 22.74
CA TRP A 172 -6.42 0.06 23.42
C TRP A 172 -7.04 -0.33 24.77
N PRO A 173 -7.59 0.58 25.59
CA PRO A 173 -8.33 0.19 26.80
C PRO A 173 -9.54 -0.71 26.52
N ILE A 174 -10.24 -0.51 25.39
CA ILE A 174 -11.38 -1.34 25.00
C ILE A 174 -10.89 -2.70 24.51
N VAL A 175 -9.82 -2.74 23.73
CA VAL A 175 -9.19 -3.99 23.28
C VAL A 175 -8.84 -4.88 24.47
N ARG A 176 -8.17 -4.33 25.49
CA ARG A 176 -7.82 -5.03 26.74
C ARG A 176 -9.05 -5.58 27.47
N ARG A 177 -10.15 -4.83 27.49
CA ARG A 177 -11.38 -5.21 28.19
C ARG A 177 -12.20 -6.28 27.46
N VAL A 178 -12.29 -6.18 26.14
CA VAL A 178 -13.27 -6.95 25.34
C VAL A 178 -12.69 -8.27 24.84
N LEU A 179 -11.41 -8.30 24.46
CA LEU A 179 -10.82 -9.48 23.86
C LEU A 179 -10.11 -10.38 24.89
N PRO A 180 -10.21 -11.72 24.77
CA PRO A 180 -9.53 -12.65 25.68
C PRO A 180 -8.01 -12.42 25.78
N ASP A 181 -7.36 -12.11 24.67
CA ASP A 181 -5.91 -11.82 24.59
C ASP A 181 -5.63 -10.31 24.46
N GLY A 182 -6.57 -9.47 24.92
CA GLY A 182 -6.54 -8.03 24.69
C GLY A 182 -5.27 -7.33 25.21
N ASP A 183 -4.71 -7.80 26.32
CA ASP A 183 -3.44 -7.28 26.86
C ASP A 183 -2.27 -7.54 25.91
N SER A 184 -2.18 -8.75 25.36
CA SER A 184 -1.12 -9.09 24.39
C SER A 184 -1.25 -8.27 23.11
N TRP A 185 -2.48 -8.00 22.66
CA TRP A 185 -2.72 -7.12 21.50
C TRP A 185 -2.27 -5.68 21.75
N ALA A 186 -2.66 -5.11 22.88
CA ALA A 186 -2.31 -3.74 23.23
C ALA A 186 -0.81 -3.56 23.51
N ASP A 187 -0.15 -4.53 24.15
CA ASP A 187 1.30 -4.50 24.37
C ASP A 187 2.08 -4.63 23.05
N GLY A 188 1.62 -5.51 22.15
CA GLY A 188 2.18 -5.65 20.81
C GLY A 188 2.02 -4.39 19.96
N ALA A 189 0.91 -3.67 20.11
CA ALA A 189 0.70 -2.38 19.48
C ALA A 189 1.65 -1.31 20.02
N ALA A 190 1.77 -1.20 21.36
CA ALA A 190 2.67 -0.25 22.00
C ALA A 190 4.13 -0.43 21.54
N GLN A 191 4.59 -1.69 21.40
CA GLN A 191 5.92 -1.99 20.87
C GLN A 191 6.11 -1.47 19.43
N ARG A 192 5.11 -1.66 18.55
CA ARG A 192 5.19 -1.18 17.16
C ARG A 192 5.16 0.34 17.09
N GLN A 193 4.31 0.98 17.88
CA GLN A 193 4.24 2.45 17.98
C GLN A 193 5.60 3.01 18.43
N GLN A 194 6.22 2.41 19.46
CA GLN A 194 7.56 2.78 19.91
C GLN A 194 8.61 2.67 18.78
N GLN A 195 8.65 1.55 18.06
CA GLN A 195 9.58 1.35 16.94
C GLN A 195 9.39 2.39 15.82
N GLY A 196 8.14 2.75 15.54
CA GLY A 196 7.80 3.81 14.58
C GLY A 196 8.29 5.18 15.06
N GLN A 197 8.06 5.52 16.32
CA GLN A 197 8.53 6.78 16.92
C GLN A 197 10.06 6.88 16.92
N GLU A 198 10.78 5.80 17.24
CA GLU A 198 12.24 5.74 17.15
C GLU A 198 12.74 5.99 15.71
N THR A 199 12.04 5.43 14.71
CA THR A 199 12.37 5.63 13.29
C THR A 199 12.10 7.07 12.84
N LEU A 200 10.99 7.66 13.27
CA LEU A 200 10.66 9.06 13.00
C LEU A 200 11.63 10.03 13.67
N ALA A 201 12.06 9.74 14.91
CA ALA A 201 13.09 10.51 15.59
C ALA A 201 14.42 10.47 14.82
N ALA A 202 14.86 9.28 14.41
CA ALA A 202 16.07 9.13 13.58
C ALA A 202 15.95 9.89 12.26
N LEU A 203 14.80 9.84 11.58
CA LEU A 203 14.56 10.63 10.36
C LEU A 203 14.72 12.14 10.59
N GLY A 204 14.35 12.65 11.78
CA GLY A 204 14.54 14.06 12.14
C GLY A 204 15.99 14.45 12.41
N GLU A 205 16.86 13.49 12.72
CA GLU A 205 18.29 13.71 12.97
C GLU A 205 19.14 13.64 11.69
N HIS A 206 18.61 13.06 10.62
CA HIS A 206 19.31 12.89 9.34
C HIS A 206 18.85 13.90 8.28
N PRO A 207 19.77 14.49 7.49
CA PRO A 207 19.40 15.31 6.34
C PRO A 207 18.60 14.49 5.32
N ALA A 208 17.58 15.10 4.71
CA ALA A 208 16.76 14.43 3.69
C ALA A 208 17.54 14.01 2.43
N ASP A 209 18.76 14.56 2.24
CA ASP A 209 19.69 14.27 1.13
C ASP A 209 20.75 13.21 1.50
N SER A 210 20.43 12.29 2.43
CA SER A 210 21.38 11.26 2.87
C SER A 210 20.88 9.85 2.54
N GLU A 211 21.81 8.92 2.36
CA GLU A 211 21.50 7.50 2.15
C GLU A 211 20.80 6.90 3.37
N GLU A 212 21.20 7.29 4.58
CA GLU A 212 20.57 6.87 5.83
C GLU A 212 19.11 7.31 5.91
N PHE A 213 18.81 8.54 5.45
CA PHE A 213 17.43 9.01 5.36
C PHE A 213 16.60 8.14 4.42
N ASP A 214 17.14 7.75 3.26
CA ASP A 214 16.46 6.83 2.33
C ASP A 214 16.17 5.47 2.95
N GLN A 215 17.13 4.90 3.68
CA GLN A 215 16.98 3.62 4.38
C GLN A 215 15.92 3.70 5.49
N LEU A 216 15.92 4.78 6.26
CA LEU A 216 14.94 5.03 7.31
C LEU A 216 13.53 5.26 6.73
N VAL A 217 13.41 5.96 5.59
CA VAL A 217 12.12 6.07 4.87
C VAL A 217 11.61 4.69 4.44
N GLY A 218 12.48 3.81 3.94
CA GLY A 218 12.13 2.42 3.63
C GLY A 218 11.60 1.66 4.85
N THR A 219 12.25 1.86 6.01
CA THR A 219 11.85 1.28 7.29
C THR A 219 10.48 1.79 7.74
N LEU A 220 10.27 3.12 7.70
CA LEU A 220 9.00 3.76 8.04
C LEU A 220 7.86 3.23 7.17
N ILE A 221 8.05 3.15 5.85
CA ILE A 221 7.04 2.60 4.92
C ILE A 221 6.65 1.17 5.32
N SER A 222 7.65 0.33 5.65
CA SER A 222 7.39 -1.04 6.09
C SER A 222 6.63 -1.08 7.42
N GLN A 223 7.05 -0.29 8.41
CA GLN A 223 6.41 -0.22 9.73
C GLN A 223 4.97 0.28 9.65
N SER A 224 4.68 1.32 8.85
CA SER A 224 3.32 1.82 8.66
C SER A 224 2.38 0.74 8.09
N HIS A 225 2.85 -0.04 7.10
CA HIS A 225 2.05 -1.15 6.57
C HIS A 225 1.85 -2.28 7.59
N GLN A 226 2.89 -2.63 8.35
CA GLN A 226 2.80 -3.66 9.40
C GLN A 226 1.85 -3.24 10.52
N HIS A 227 1.86 -1.96 10.92
CA HIS A 227 0.94 -1.40 11.89
C HIS A 227 -0.51 -1.52 11.42
N ALA A 228 -0.82 -1.05 10.21
CA ALA A 228 -2.17 -1.13 9.65
C ALA A 228 -2.65 -2.59 9.53
N ALA A 229 -1.81 -3.49 9.02
CA ALA A 229 -2.15 -4.90 8.86
C ALA A 229 -2.40 -5.61 10.21
N TYR A 230 -1.63 -5.25 11.25
CA TYR A 230 -1.81 -5.76 12.61
C TYR A 230 -3.18 -5.37 13.16
N GLN A 231 -3.56 -4.10 12.96
CA GLN A 231 -4.85 -3.59 13.40
C GLN A 231 -6.03 -4.09 12.56
N ASP A 232 -5.88 -4.22 11.25
CA ASP A 232 -6.95 -4.73 10.38
C ASP A 232 -7.38 -6.14 10.79
N HIS A 233 -6.41 -6.98 11.19
CA HIS A 233 -6.71 -8.28 11.76
C HIS A 233 -7.49 -8.17 13.08
N LEU A 234 -7.05 -7.29 13.98
CA LEU A 234 -7.71 -7.03 15.25
C LEU A 234 -9.14 -6.47 15.08
N PHE A 235 -9.37 -5.61 14.08
CA PHE A 235 -10.67 -5.03 13.79
C PHE A 235 -11.71 -6.10 13.44
N LEU A 236 -11.30 -7.18 12.76
CA LEU A 236 -12.20 -8.31 12.49
C LEU A 236 -12.63 -9.01 13.78
N GLU A 237 -11.72 -9.20 14.73
CA GLU A 237 -12.03 -9.82 16.01
C GLU A 237 -12.92 -8.91 16.89
N LEU A 238 -12.63 -7.61 16.95
CA LEU A 238 -13.49 -6.64 17.63
C LEU A 238 -14.88 -6.55 17.02
N HIS A 239 -15.00 -6.59 15.70
CA HIS A 239 -16.30 -6.57 15.03
C HIS A 239 -17.18 -7.77 15.42
N ARG A 240 -16.58 -8.93 15.75
CA ARG A 240 -17.30 -10.11 16.24
C ARG A 240 -17.61 -10.03 17.74
N ALA A 241 -16.71 -9.43 18.53
CA ALA A 241 -16.81 -9.39 19.98
C ALA A 241 -17.69 -8.25 20.51
N MET A 242 -17.84 -7.14 19.76
CA MET A 242 -18.56 -5.95 20.20
C MET A 242 -19.91 -5.79 19.50
N PRO A 243 -20.99 -5.42 20.23
CA PRO A 243 -22.24 -4.97 19.63
C PRO A 243 -22.03 -3.72 18.76
N SER A 244 -22.84 -3.56 17.71
CA SER A 244 -22.75 -2.41 16.80
C SER A 244 -22.90 -1.06 17.52
N GLY A 245 -23.77 -0.98 18.55
CA GLY A 245 -23.94 0.24 19.34
C GLY A 245 -22.68 0.66 20.10
N GLU A 246 -21.95 -0.29 20.70
CA GLU A 246 -20.68 0.03 21.38
C GLU A 246 -19.60 0.49 20.37
N LEU A 247 -19.60 -0.06 19.15
CA LEU A 247 -18.71 0.40 18.09
C LEU A 247 -19.07 1.81 17.59
N GLU A 248 -20.34 2.17 17.55
CA GLU A 248 -20.80 3.53 17.23
C GLU A 248 -20.38 4.53 18.31
N GLU A 249 -20.57 4.21 19.58
CA GLU A 249 -20.14 5.02 20.73
C GLU A 249 -18.62 5.25 20.73
N LEU A 250 -17.84 4.19 20.42
CA LEU A 250 -16.40 4.30 20.23
C LEU A 250 -16.09 5.29 19.12
N GLY A 251 -16.77 5.21 17.97
CA GLY A 251 -16.50 6.13 16.87
C GLY A 251 -16.87 7.58 17.19
N GLU A 252 -17.92 7.84 17.96
CA GLU A 252 -18.20 9.19 18.47
C GLU A 252 -17.07 9.71 19.35
N THR A 253 -16.56 8.86 20.24
CA THR A 253 -15.44 9.18 21.14
C THR A 253 -14.19 9.53 20.36
N LEU A 254 -13.79 8.69 19.40
CA LEU A 254 -12.60 8.91 18.55
C LEU A 254 -12.74 10.19 17.72
N ARG A 255 -13.91 10.46 17.12
CA ARG A 255 -14.14 11.70 16.35
C ARG A 255 -14.04 12.96 17.22
N ARG A 256 -14.54 12.89 18.46
CA ARG A 256 -14.49 14.01 19.41
C ARG A 256 -13.05 14.29 19.85
N ALA A 257 -12.30 13.25 20.21
CA ALA A 257 -10.89 13.34 20.57
C ALA A 257 -10.06 13.94 19.42
N GLY A 258 -10.23 13.39 18.20
CA GLY A 258 -9.57 13.92 17.02
C GLY A 258 -9.89 15.39 16.75
N SER A 259 -11.13 15.83 16.91
CA SER A 259 -11.49 17.23 16.63
C SER A 259 -10.85 18.22 17.61
N GLN A 260 -10.68 17.83 18.88
CA GLN A 260 -10.05 18.67 19.91
C GLN A 260 -8.55 18.83 19.67
N ASP A 261 -7.89 17.78 19.21
CA ASP A 261 -6.45 17.81 18.92
C ASP A 261 -6.10 18.66 17.68
N SER A 262 -7.04 18.85 16.75
CA SER A 262 -6.85 19.77 15.61
C SER A 262 -6.98 21.26 15.97
N SER A 263 -7.38 21.59 17.20
CA SER A 263 -7.66 22.96 17.65
C SER A 263 -6.59 23.51 18.61
N ARG A 264 -5.55 22.73 18.89
CA ARG A 264 -4.36 23.11 19.66
C ARG A 264 -3.19 23.34 18.72
#